data_AF-A0A2S9FJW1-F1
#
_entry.id   AF-A0A2S9FJW1-F1
#
_cell.length_a   1.000
_cell.length_b   1.000
_cell.length_c   1.000
_cell.angle_alpha   90.00
_cell.angle_beta   90.00
_cell.angle_gamma   90.00
#
_symmetry.space_group_name_H-M   'P 1'
#
loop_
_entity.id
_entity.type
_entity.pdbx_description
1 polymer ?
#
loop_
_entity_poly.entity_id
_entity_poly.type
_entity_poly.pdbx_seq_one_letter_code
_entity_poly.pdbx_strand_id
1 'polypeptide(L)'
;KESFSLGAETATGDPDVDAIWFAPNVWPQEVPSLHAVVDEYTAQMRRVADDLLALFAHALKLPVNPFAELASTPTWTMNINHYPPVSVVGEPEPGQFRIGPHSDFGTVTILDREPGAGGLQVYSEETGWEDAPYEPDALTVNIGDLLEYWSGRRWPSGRHRVLPPQPHAPEEDLVSLIYFYEA
;
A
#
# COMPACT_ATOMS: atom_id res chain seq x y z
N LYS A 1 6.86 5.03 13.70
CA LYS A 1 6.50 3.87 12.85
C LYS A 1 7.77 3.13 12.54
N GLU A 2 7.75 1.81 12.59
CA GLU A 2 8.77 0.97 11.97
C GLU A 2 8.16 0.17 10.82
N SER A 3 9.00 -0.25 9.88
CA SER A 3 8.57 -0.95 8.67
C SER A 3 9.50 -2.13 8.40
N PHE A 4 8.90 -3.27 8.12
CA PHE A 4 9.57 -4.35 7.41
C PHE A 4 9.12 -4.31 5.94
N SER A 5 10.08 -4.03 5.05
CA SER A 5 9.83 -3.79 3.63
C SER A 5 10.37 -4.94 2.79
N LEU A 6 9.58 -5.32 1.80
CA LEU A 6 9.81 -6.46 0.92
C LEU A 6 9.54 -6.04 -0.52
N GLY A 7 10.20 -6.69 -1.47
CA GLY A 7 9.99 -6.48 -2.89
C GLY A 7 9.83 -7.78 -3.66
N ALA A 8 9.32 -7.67 -4.88
CA ALA A 8 9.38 -8.77 -5.83
C ALA A 8 10.84 -9.20 -6.08
N GLU A 9 11.07 -10.50 -6.26
CA GLU A 9 12.36 -11.07 -6.67
C GLU A 9 12.32 -11.58 -8.12
N THR A 10 11.40 -11.03 -8.92
CA THR A 10 11.21 -11.41 -10.31
C THR A 10 12.36 -10.88 -11.15
N ALA A 11 13.30 -11.75 -11.53
CA ALA A 11 14.41 -11.40 -12.40
C ALA A 11 13.92 -10.86 -13.76
N THR A 12 14.50 -9.73 -14.18
CA THR A 12 14.30 -9.15 -15.52
C THR A 12 15.10 -9.89 -16.58
N GLY A 13 16.12 -10.65 -16.17
CA GLY A 13 17.06 -11.34 -17.05
C GLY A 13 18.29 -10.50 -17.40
N ASP A 14 18.34 -9.24 -16.96
CA ASP A 14 19.55 -8.41 -16.98
C ASP A 14 20.23 -8.48 -15.60
N PRO A 15 21.41 -9.12 -15.48
CA PRO A 15 22.09 -9.29 -14.20
C PRO A 15 22.43 -7.98 -13.47
N ASP A 16 22.71 -6.90 -14.20
CA ASP A 16 23.09 -5.62 -13.59
C ASP A 16 21.85 -4.92 -13.01
N VAL A 17 20.70 -5.06 -13.68
CA VAL A 17 19.40 -4.57 -13.17
C VAL A 17 18.97 -5.41 -11.97
N ASP A 18 19.03 -6.73 -12.09
CA ASP A 18 18.55 -7.68 -11.08
C ASP A 18 19.34 -7.56 -9.78
N ALA A 19 20.66 -7.35 -9.85
CA ALA A 19 21.52 -7.17 -8.68
C ALA A 19 21.21 -5.90 -7.87
N ILE A 20 20.63 -4.87 -8.50
CA ILE A 20 20.34 -3.57 -7.86
C ILE A 20 18.88 -3.51 -7.40
N TRP A 21 17.94 -3.91 -8.26
CA TRP A 21 16.52 -3.68 -8.07
C TRP A 21 15.75 -4.90 -7.55
N PHE A 22 16.31 -6.09 -7.68
CA PHE A 22 15.66 -7.37 -7.34
C PHE A 22 16.58 -8.25 -6.47
N ALA A 23 17.39 -7.61 -5.62
CA ALA A 23 18.20 -8.31 -4.64
C ALA A 23 17.29 -9.11 -3.66
N PRO A 24 17.72 -10.29 -3.18
CA PRO A 24 16.91 -11.10 -2.29
C PRO A 24 16.48 -10.36 -1.02
N ASN A 25 15.24 -10.58 -0.60
CA ASN A 25 14.71 -10.06 0.64
C ASN A 25 15.49 -10.58 1.86
N VAL A 26 15.65 -9.72 2.87
CA VAL A 26 16.33 -10.06 4.12
C VAL A 26 15.31 -10.48 5.16
N TRP A 27 15.27 -11.77 5.50
CA TRP A 27 14.29 -12.33 6.43
C TRP A 27 14.78 -12.35 7.88
N PRO A 28 13.93 -11.99 8.87
CA PRO A 28 14.27 -12.08 10.28
C PRO A 28 14.39 -13.55 10.72
N GLN A 29 15.45 -13.86 11.48
CA GLN A 29 15.70 -15.23 11.95
C GLN A 29 14.80 -15.62 13.13
N GLU A 30 14.27 -14.63 13.83
CA GLU A 30 13.42 -14.77 15.00
C GLU A 30 12.01 -15.26 14.64
N VAL A 31 11.57 -15.02 13.39
CA VAL A 31 10.25 -15.43 12.88
C VAL A 31 10.39 -16.11 11.52
N PRO A 32 10.97 -17.34 11.44
CA PRO A 32 11.22 -18.00 10.16
C PRO A 32 9.95 -18.28 9.34
N SER A 33 8.80 -18.42 10.01
CA SER A 33 7.50 -18.65 9.35
C SER A 33 7.00 -17.45 8.56
N LEU A 34 7.54 -16.25 8.78
CA LEU A 34 7.09 -15.03 8.12
C LEU A 34 7.25 -15.12 6.61
N HIS A 35 8.32 -15.75 6.12
CA HIS A 35 8.60 -15.90 4.70
C HIS A 35 7.45 -16.59 3.96
N ALA A 36 7.06 -17.79 4.40
CA ALA A 36 6.02 -18.56 3.73
C ALA A 36 4.65 -17.85 3.75
N VAL A 37 4.34 -17.13 4.84
CA VAL A 37 3.06 -16.39 4.97
C VAL A 37 3.05 -15.16 4.07
N VAL A 38 4.16 -14.43 3.95
CA VAL A 38 4.28 -13.29 3.04
C VAL A 38 4.21 -13.74 1.58
N ASP A 39 4.85 -14.86 1.23
CA ASP A 39 4.76 -15.42 -0.13
C ASP A 39 3.31 -15.73 -0.50
N GLU A 40 2.57 -16.38 0.40
CA GLU A 40 1.16 -16.68 0.20
C GLU A 40 0.32 -15.40 0.08
N TYR A 41 0.53 -14.44 0.99
CA TYR A 41 -0.20 -13.18 1.01
C TYR A 41 0.03 -12.36 -0.27
N THR A 42 1.28 -12.18 -0.68
CA THR A 42 1.63 -11.40 -1.88
C THR A 42 1.12 -12.06 -3.16
N ALA A 43 1.09 -13.40 -3.21
CA ALA A 43 0.45 -14.12 -4.31
C ALA A 43 -1.07 -13.88 -4.39
N GLN A 44 -1.76 -13.74 -3.25
CA GLN A 44 -3.19 -13.34 -3.27
C GLN A 44 -3.36 -11.87 -3.64
N MET A 45 -2.55 -10.97 -3.09
CA MET A 45 -2.61 -9.55 -3.42
C MET A 45 -2.36 -9.28 -4.90
N ARG A 46 -1.46 -10.05 -5.53
CA ARG A 46 -1.27 -10.03 -6.97
C ARG A 46 -2.56 -10.34 -7.74
N ARG A 47 -3.29 -11.39 -7.34
CA ARG A 47 -4.57 -11.76 -7.97
C ARG A 47 -5.61 -10.66 -7.81
N VAL A 48 -5.71 -10.08 -6.61
CA VAL A 48 -6.61 -8.96 -6.34
C VAL A 48 -6.25 -7.76 -7.21
N ALA A 49 -4.96 -7.43 -7.35
CA ALA A 49 -4.52 -6.34 -8.21
C ALA A 49 -4.86 -6.58 -9.70
N ASP A 50 -4.66 -7.79 -10.20
CA ASP A 50 -5.03 -8.15 -11.58
C ASP A 50 -6.55 -8.05 -11.81
N ASP A 51 -7.36 -8.50 -10.85
CA ASP A 51 -8.83 -8.38 -10.88
C ASP A 51 -9.27 -6.91 -10.82
N LEU A 52 -8.61 -6.07 -10.02
CA LEU A 52 -8.84 -4.63 -9.98
C LEU A 52 -8.54 -3.98 -11.33
N LEU A 53 -7.41 -4.31 -11.97
CA LEU A 53 -7.09 -3.81 -13.31
C LEU A 53 -8.17 -4.21 -14.34
N ALA A 54 -8.66 -5.45 -14.29
CA ALA A 54 -9.77 -5.87 -15.15
C ALA A 54 -11.05 -5.07 -14.87
N LEU A 55 -11.37 -4.84 -13.59
CA LEU A 55 -12.52 -4.04 -13.16
C LEU A 55 -12.41 -2.59 -13.64
N PHE A 56 -11.22 -1.98 -13.56
CA PHE A 56 -10.97 -0.63 -14.04
C PHE A 56 -11.15 -0.51 -15.54
N ALA A 57 -10.61 -1.45 -16.32
CA ALA A 57 -10.82 -1.45 -17.77
C ALA A 57 -12.30 -1.54 -18.12
N HIS A 58 -13.04 -2.38 -17.39
CA HIS A 58 -14.49 -2.50 -17.54
C HIS A 58 -15.23 -1.20 -17.18
N ALA A 59 -14.88 -0.56 -16.06
CA ALA A 59 -15.49 0.69 -15.60
C ALA A 59 -15.22 1.86 -16.57
N LEU A 60 -14.06 1.88 -17.22
CA LEU A 60 -13.73 2.81 -18.31
C LEU A 60 -14.45 2.49 -19.63
N LYS A 61 -15.18 1.37 -19.69
CA LYS A 61 -15.90 0.86 -20.87
C LYS A 61 -14.96 0.60 -22.05
N LEU A 62 -13.75 0.12 -21.76
CA LEU A 62 -12.79 -0.29 -22.77
C LEU A 62 -13.22 -1.64 -23.39
N PRO A 63 -13.00 -1.85 -24.70
CA PRO A 63 -13.40 -3.10 -25.37
C PRO A 63 -12.55 -4.32 -24.95
N VAL A 64 -11.37 -4.07 -24.38
CA VAL A 64 -10.42 -5.06 -23.85
C VAL A 64 -9.81 -4.49 -22.56
N ASN A 65 -9.05 -5.31 -21.82
CA ASN A 65 -8.23 -4.85 -20.68
C ASN A 65 -6.80 -4.55 -21.14
N PRO A 66 -6.45 -3.29 -21.51
CA PRO A 66 -5.08 -2.95 -21.89
C PRO A 66 -4.12 -2.99 -20.70
N PHE A 67 -4.63 -2.87 -19.47
CA PHE A 67 -3.79 -2.86 -18.26
C PHE A 67 -3.16 -4.23 -18.01
N ALA A 68 -3.78 -5.33 -18.46
CA ALA A 68 -3.18 -6.66 -18.37
C ALA A 68 -1.90 -6.80 -19.21
N GLU A 69 -1.82 -6.11 -20.35
CA GLU A 69 -0.61 -6.12 -21.19
C GLU A 69 0.48 -5.24 -20.56
N LEU A 70 0.11 -4.05 -20.09
CA LEU A 70 1.03 -3.14 -19.40
C LEU A 70 1.57 -3.77 -18.11
N ALA A 71 0.74 -4.49 -17.37
CA ALA A 71 1.09 -5.25 -16.17
C ALA A 71 1.43 -6.72 -16.45
N SER A 72 2.01 -7.04 -17.61
CA SER A 72 2.38 -8.42 -17.96
C SER A 72 3.57 -8.94 -17.15
N THR A 73 4.50 -8.06 -16.81
CA THR A 73 5.65 -8.33 -15.92
C THR A 73 5.70 -7.28 -14.80
N PRO A 74 4.69 -7.25 -13.92
CA PRO A 74 4.60 -6.24 -12.89
C PRO A 74 5.62 -6.55 -11.78
N THR A 75 6.04 -5.50 -11.12
CA THR A 75 6.76 -5.59 -9.85
C THR A 75 5.82 -5.20 -8.71
N TRP A 76 6.29 -5.33 -7.48
CA TRP A 76 5.56 -4.91 -6.31
C TRP A 76 6.52 -4.67 -5.16
N THR A 77 6.05 -3.87 -4.21
CA THR A 77 6.64 -3.79 -2.88
C THR A 77 5.57 -4.01 -1.82
N MET A 78 5.98 -4.50 -0.66
CA MET A 78 5.09 -4.68 0.48
C MET A 78 5.74 -4.10 1.73
N ASN A 79 4.94 -3.43 2.54
CA ASN A 79 5.33 -2.95 3.86
C ASN A 79 4.44 -3.58 4.93
N ILE A 80 5.07 -4.25 5.90
CA ILE A 80 4.46 -4.53 7.20
C ILE A 80 4.85 -3.36 8.11
N ASN A 81 3.87 -2.50 8.42
CA ASN A 81 4.11 -1.35 9.27
C ASN A 81 3.58 -1.62 10.67
N HIS A 82 4.42 -1.33 11.67
CA HIS A 82 4.00 -1.28 13.06
C HIS A 82 3.96 0.18 13.52
N TYR A 83 2.87 0.52 14.20
CA TYR A 83 2.54 1.83 14.70
C TYR A 83 2.46 1.81 16.23
N PRO A 84 3.62 1.95 16.93
CA PRO A 84 3.64 1.82 18.39
C PRO A 84 2.92 2.98 19.08
N PRO A 85 2.45 2.80 20.32
CA PRO A 85 1.72 3.80 21.10
C PRO A 85 2.58 4.98 21.56
N VAL A 86 1.95 6.05 22.05
CA VAL A 86 2.62 7.25 22.60
C VAL A 86 3.58 6.90 23.72
N SER A 87 3.25 5.93 24.58
CA SER A 87 4.14 5.46 25.66
C SER A 87 5.49 4.93 25.16
N VAL A 88 5.57 4.50 23.89
CA VAL A 88 6.79 4.00 23.24
C VAL A 88 7.48 5.10 22.44
N VAL A 89 6.74 5.91 21.68
CA VAL A 89 7.33 6.88 20.73
C VAL A 89 7.40 8.32 21.25
N GLY A 90 6.77 8.60 22.40
CA GLY A 90 6.64 9.93 22.98
C GLY A 90 5.51 10.76 22.38
N GLU A 91 5.25 11.92 23.00
CA GLU A 91 4.25 12.87 22.52
C GLU A 91 4.67 13.50 21.18
N PRO A 92 3.77 13.58 20.18
CA PRO A 92 4.11 14.18 18.89
C PRO A 92 4.30 15.69 19.02
N GLU A 93 5.24 16.23 18.24
CA GLU A 93 5.37 17.68 18.09
C GLU A 93 4.15 18.28 17.37
N PRO A 94 3.82 19.56 17.60
CA PRO A 94 2.72 20.22 16.90
C PRO A 94 2.89 20.13 15.36
N GLY A 95 1.90 19.51 14.70
CA GLY A 95 1.90 19.32 13.24
C GLY A 95 2.70 18.12 12.73
N GLN A 96 3.25 17.29 13.62
CA GLN A 96 3.95 16.07 13.23
C GLN A 96 2.99 15.02 12.65
N PHE A 97 3.42 14.34 11.60
CA PHE A 97 2.73 13.19 11.02
C PHE A 97 3.53 11.90 11.27
N ARG A 98 2.85 10.75 11.32
CA ARG A 98 3.53 9.46 11.15
C ARG A 98 3.98 9.28 9.70
N ILE A 99 3.12 9.68 8.76
CA ILE A 99 3.41 9.75 7.32
C ILE A 99 2.76 11.04 6.80
N GLY A 100 3.57 11.92 6.20
CA GLY A 100 3.08 13.19 5.67
C GLY A 100 2.12 13.02 4.47
N PRO A 101 1.41 14.08 4.07
CA PRO A 101 0.58 14.07 2.87
C PRO A 101 1.37 13.69 1.60
N HIS A 102 0.90 12.66 0.89
CA HIS A 102 1.49 12.17 -0.36
C HIS A 102 0.45 11.46 -1.22
N SER A 103 0.82 11.13 -2.45
CA SER A 103 0.17 10.10 -3.27
C SER A 103 1.10 8.90 -3.41
N ASP A 104 0.53 7.75 -3.80
CA ASP A 104 1.32 6.56 -4.09
C ASP A 104 1.78 6.57 -5.55
N PHE A 105 2.97 6.02 -5.77
CA PHE A 105 3.42 5.68 -7.10
C PHE A 105 2.66 4.45 -7.63
N GLY A 106 2.97 4.04 -8.86
CA GLY A 106 2.42 2.81 -9.40
C GLY A 106 0.93 2.87 -9.71
N THR A 107 0.28 1.71 -9.70
CA THR A 107 -1.09 1.56 -10.22
C THR A 107 -2.12 1.50 -9.11
N VAL A 108 -1.99 0.56 -8.17
CA VAL A 108 -2.88 0.43 -7.02
C VAL A 108 -2.10 0.10 -5.76
N THR A 109 -2.55 0.68 -4.66
CA THR A 109 -2.15 0.28 -3.31
C THR A 109 -3.30 -0.47 -2.67
N ILE A 110 -3.02 -1.65 -2.11
CA ILE A 110 -3.98 -2.48 -1.39
C ILE A 110 -3.52 -2.55 0.06
N LEU A 111 -4.38 -2.08 0.96
CA LEU A 111 -4.10 -1.94 2.38
C LEU A 111 -5.06 -2.80 3.19
N ASP A 112 -4.50 -3.64 4.05
CA ASP A 112 -5.17 -4.24 5.19
C ASP A 112 -4.61 -3.63 6.48
N ARG A 113 -5.48 -3.37 7.47
CA ARG A 113 -5.08 -2.78 8.73
C ARG A 113 -5.88 -3.33 9.89
N GLU A 114 -5.27 -3.34 11.06
CA GLU A 114 -5.98 -3.69 12.28
C GLU A 114 -7.11 -2.69 12.61
N PRO A 115 -8.19 -3.18 13.27
CA PRO A 115 -9.26 -2.33 13.76
C PRO A 115 -8.73 -1.35 14.80
N GLY A 116 -9.22 -0.11 14.78
CA GLY A 116 -8.80 0.91 15.74
C GLY A 116 -9.03 2.33 15.22
N ALA A 117 -8.71 3.32 16.06
CA ALA A 117 -8.77 4.73 15.71
C ALA A 117 -7.85 5.03 14.49
N GLY A 118 -6.72 4.34 14.39
CA GLY A 118 -5.83 4.41 13.25
C GLY A 118 -5.19 5.77 13.09
N GLY A 119 -5.54 6.46 12.02
CA GLY A 119 -4.95 7.74 11.67
C GLY A 119 -4.73 7.94 10.17
N LEU A 120 -5.04 6.93 9.34
CA LEU A 120 -5.09 7.10 7.90
C LEU A 120 -6.20 8.08 7.54
N GLN A 121 -5.82 9.16 6.86
CA GLN A 121 -6.75 10.11 6.29
C GLN A 121 -6.56 10.23 4.79
N VAL A 122 -7.66 10.37 4.06
CA VAL A 122 -7.72 10.61 2.62
C VAL A 122 -8.20 12.04 2.37
N TYR A 123 -7.73 12.66 1.28
CA TYR A 123 -8.13 14.01 0.89
C TYR A 123 -9.09 13.99 -0.29
N SER A 124 -10.17 14.75 -0.21
CA SER A 124 -11.02 15.13 -1.35
C SER A 124 -11.13 16.65 -1.48
N GLU A 125 -11.44 17.15 -2.68
CA GLU A 125 -11.72 18.60 -2.86
C GLU A 125 -13.04 19.03 -2.22
N GLU A 126 -13.98 18.11 -2.00
CA GLU A 126 -15.31 18.40 -1.45
C GLU A 126 -15.28 18.56 0.07
N THR A 127 -14.57 17.66 0.74
CA THR A 127 -14.59 17.51 2.20
C THR A 127 -13.23 17.81 2.86
N GLY A 128 -12.16 17.91 2.08
CA GLY A 128 -10.80 18.04 2.62
C GLY A 128 -10.28 16.70 3.15
N TRP A 129 -9.60 16.73 4.30
CA TRP A 129 -9.06 15.52 4.94
C TRP A 129 -10.11 14.81 5.78
N GLU A 130 -10.36 13.54 5.50
CA GLU A 130 -11.29 12.68 6.25
C GLU A 130 -10.62 11.37 6.65
N ASP A 131 -11.06 10.78 7.76
CA ASP A 131 -10.59 9.47 8.19
C ASP A 131 -11.03 8.40 7.18
N ALA A 132 -10.09 7.54 6.78
CA ALA A 132 -10.42 6.42 5.91
C ALA A 132 -11.33 5.44 6.67
N PRO A 133 -12.44 4.99 6.07
CA PRO A 133 -13.33 4.04 6.71
C PRO A 133 -12.60 2.71 6.96
N TYR A 134 -13.02 2.01 8.01
CA TYR A 134 -12.57 0.66 8.30
C TYR A 134 -13.77 -0.28 8.30
N GLU A 135 -13.67 -1.36 7.53
CA GLU A 135 -14.65 -2.43 7.48
C GLU A 135 -13.92 -3.77 7.66
N PRO A 136 -14.28 -4.61 8.65
CA PRO A 136 -13.50 -5.80 9.03
C PRO A 136 -13.17 -6.79 7.90
N ASP A 137 -14.04 -6.87 6.89
CA ASP A 137 -13.91 -7.81 5.78
C ASP A 137 -13.51 -7.11 4.45
N ALA A 138 -13.02 -5.86 4.53
CA ALA A 138 -12.69 -5.07 3.36
C ALA A 138 -11.21 -4.65 3.34
N LEU A 139 -10.66 -4.64 2.14
CA LEU A 139 -9.38 -4.00 1.86
C LEU A 139 -9.60 -2.54 1.46
N THR A 140 -8.71 -1.66 1.90
CA THR A 140 -8.66 -0.29 1.39
C THR A 140 -7.85 -0.27 0.10
N VAL A 141 -8.40 0.32 -0.96
CA VAL A 141 -7.72 0.44 -2.25
C VAL A 141 -7.51 1.91 -2.59
N ASN A 142 -6.26 2.29 -2.85
CA ASN A 142 -5.89 3.61 -3.35
C ASN A 142 -5.45 3.51 -4.82
N ILE A 143 -5.75 4.54 -5.60
CA ILE A 143 -5.26 4.70 -6.98
C ILE A 143 -3.91 5.40 -6.90
N GLY A 144 -2.90 4.83 -7.58
CA GLY A 144 -1.58 5.42 -7.74
C GLY A 144 -1.46 6.30 -8.99
N ASP A 145 -0.37 7.06 -9.04
CA ASP A 145 -0.09 8.05 -10.08
C ASP A 145 -0.12 7.48 -11.52
N LEU A 146 0.27 6.21 -11.70
CA LEU A 146 0.33 5.57 -13.01
C LEU A 146 -1.06 5.17 -13.51
N LEU A 147 -1.93 4.68 -12.62
CA LEU A 147 -3.32 4.38 -13.00
C LEU A 147 -4.12 5.66 -13.22
N GLU A 148 -3.84 6.74 -12.50
CA GLU A 148 -4.38 8.06 -12.84
C GLU A 148 -4.02 8.40 -14.30
N TYR A 149 -2.75 8.26 -14.68
CA TYR A 149 -2.31 8.51 -16.04
C TYR A 149 -3.00 7.59 -17.06
N TRP A 150 -3.03 6.28 -16.82
CA TRP A 150 -3.65 5.28 -17.70
C TRP A 150 -5.16 5.47 -17.87
N SER A 151 -5.86 5.93 -16.84
CA SER A 151 -7.28 6.26 -16.90
C SER A 151 -7.59 7.55 -17.67
N GLY A 152 -6.56 8.25 -18.15
CA GLY A 152 -6.69 9.57 -18.77
C GLY A 152 -7.04 10.65 -17.76
N ARG A 153 -6.55 10.54 -16.51
CA ARG A 153 -6.83 11.43 -15.37
C ARG A 153 -8.31 11.50 -14.99
N ARG A 154 -9.06 10.43 -15.24
CA ARG A 154 -10.47 10.33 -14.82
C ARG A 154 -10.61 9.99 -13.34
N TRP A 155 -9.64 9.24 -12.83
CA TRP A 155 -9.56 8.90 -11.42
C TRP A 155 -8.25 9.45 -10.87
N PRO A 156 -8.30 10.47 -9.99
CA PRO A 156 -7.10 11.08 -9.44
C PRO A 156 -6.39 10.11 -8.49
N SER A 157 -5.06 10.20 -8.44
CA SER A 157 -4.26 9.54 -7.42
C SER A 157 -4.58 10.13 -6.04
N GLY A 158 -5.02 9.27 -5.12
CA GLY A 158 -5.60 9.70 -3.85
C GLY A 158 -4.52 10.22 -2.90
N ARG A 159 -4.58 11.53 -2.59
CA ARG A 159 -3.72 12.09 -1.54
C ARG A 159 -4.15 11.54 -0.18
N HIS A 160 -3.20 11.00 0.57
CA HIS A 160 -3.44 10.44 1.88
C HIS A 160 -2.30 10.79 2.86
N ARG A 161 -2.56 10.65 4.16
CA ARG A 161 -1.59 10.90 5.24
C ARG A 161 -1.88 10.00 6.43
N VAL A 162 -0.93 9.86 7.36
CA VAL A 162 -1.13 9.14 8.61
C VAL A 162 -0.81 10.04 9.80
N LEU A 163 -1.82 10.26 10.63
CA LEU A 163 -1.72 11.05 11.87
C LEU A 163 -0.97 10.27 12.98
N PRO A 164 -0.41 10.98 13.98
CA PRO A 164 -0.02 10.37 15.27
C PRO A 164 -1.21 9.68 15.95
N PRO A 165 -0.97 8.87 17.01
CA PRO A 165 -2.04 8.34 17.86
C PRO A 165 -3.07 9.40 18.19
N GLN A 166 -4.34 9.02 18.08
CA GLN A 166 -5.43 9.93 18.40
C GLN A 166 -5.44 10.20 19.91
N PRO A 167 -5.75 11.43 20.38
CA PRO A 167 -5.76 11.74 21.81
C PRO A 167 -6.71 10.88 22.65
N HIS A 168 -7.76 10.31 22.03
CA HIS A 168 -8.71 9.41 22.67
C HIS A 168 -8.25 7.94 22.68
N ALA A 169 -7.16 7.61 22.00
CA ALA A 169 -6.55 6.29 21.92
C ALA A 169 -5.00 6.38 21.89
N PRO A 170 -4.35 7.01 22.89
CA PRO A 170 -2.92 7.27 22.88
C PRO A 170 -2.07 6.00 23.01
N GLU A 171 -2.64 4.96 23.62
CA GLU A 171 -2.00 3.66 23.83
C GLU A 171 -2.37 2.64 22.74
N GLU A 172 -2.93 3.11 21.63
CA GLU A 172 -3.22 2.24 20.49
C GLU A 172 -1.93 1.81 19.78
N ASP A 173 -1.84 0.51 19.57
CA ASP A 173 -0.77 -0.19 18.87
C ASP A 173 -1.43 -0.91 17.68
N LEU A 174 -0.93 -0.65 16.47
CA LEU A 174 -1.52 -1.19 15.25
C LEU A 174 -0.47 -1.70 14.27
N VAL A 175 -0.85 -2.73 13.54
CA VAL A 175 -0.17 -3.21 12.34
C VAL A 175 -1.00 -2.92 11.10
N SER A 176 -0.31 -2.59 10.00
CA SER A 176 -0.90 -2.57 8.66
C SER A 176 -0.06 -3.34 7.67
N LEU A 177 -0.72 -4.02 6.74
CA LEU A 177 -0.12 -4.67 5.59
C LEU A 177 -0.43 -3.85 4.35
N ILE A 178 0.59 -3.30 3.71
CA ILE A 178 0.44 -2.47 2.51
C ILE A 178 1.13 -3.16 1.36
N TYR A 179 0.38 -3.44 0.29
CA TYR A 179 0.89 -3.99 -0.95
C TYR A 179 0.77 -2.94 -2.07
N PHE A 180 1.90 -2.58 -2.66
CA PHE A 180 1.98 -1.63 -3.77
C PHE A 180 2.16 -2.42 -5.07
N TYR A 181 1.20 -2.28 -5.99
CA TYR A 181 1.26 -2.92 -7.29
C TYR A 181 1.82 -1.95 -8.34
N GLU A 182 2.98 -2.31 -8.87
CA GLU A 182 3.81 -1.46 -9.72
C GLU A 182 3.92 -2.12 -11.10
N ALA A 183 3.35 -1.50 -12.14
CA ALA A 183 3.26 -2.09 -13.47
C ALA A 183 3.49 -1.05 -14.54
#